data_AF-A0A6V8H831-F1
#
_entry.id   AF-A0A6V8H831-F1
#
_cell.length_a   1.000
_cell.length_b   1.000
_cell.length_c   1.000
_cell.angle_alpha   90.00
_cell.angle_beta   90.00
_cell.angle_gamma   90.00
#
_symmetry.space_group_name_H-M   'P 1'
#
loop_
_entity.id
_entity.type
_entity.pdbx_description
1 polymer ?
#
loop_
_entity_poly.entity_id
_entity_poly.type
_entity_poly.pdbx_seq_one_letter_code
_entity_poly.pdbx_strand_id
1 'polypeptide(L)'
;MYPNTSILPGEILTIEAEGIFHEPVEEGSKIHLQVKYGLIRLVNVEADLCEEIEGNTDLTCPLEGHKKFVKEVEIPKEVPPGKYAVLADVYTEDKTRITCLQAHDIIFH
;
A
#
# COMPACT_ATOMS: atom_id res chain seq x y z
N MET A 1 14.53 -11.71 -3.33
CA MET A 1 15.12 -10.60 -4.10
C MET A 1 14.00 -9.97 -4.89
N TYR A 2 13.33 -8.95 -4.35
CA TYR A 2 12.30 -8.22 -5.10
C TYR A 2 13.00 -7.36 -6.16
N PRO A 3 12.53 -7.32 -7.42
CA PRO A 3 13.22 -6.60 -8.47
C PRO A 3 13.24 -5.11 -8.12
N ASN A 4 14.44 -4.52 -8.26
CA ASN A 4 14.63 -3.08 -8.21
C ASN A 4 14.04 -2.49 -9.49
N THR A 5 12.76 -2.13 -9.45
CA THR A 5 12.10 -1.40 -10.50
C THR A 5 12.46 0.08 -10.35
N SER A 6 13.36 0.55 -11.21
CA SER A 6 13.47 1.97 -11.52
C SER A 6 12.19 2.39 -12.24
N ILE A 7 11.39 3.27 -11.61
CA ILE A 7 10.10 3.73 -12.12
C ILE A 7 10.30 5.11 -12.73
N LEU A 8 9.87 5.31 -13.98
CA LEU A 8 9.92 6.63 -14.63
C LEU A 8 8.62 7.40 -14.38
N PRO A 9 8.68 8.72 -14.16
CA PRO A 9 7.48 9.55 -14.02
C PRO A 9 6.61 9.49 -15.30
N GLY A 10 5.30 9.30 -15.14
CA GLY A 10 4.34 9.16 -16.24
C GLY A 10 4.17 7.73 -16.78
N GLU A 11 4.79 6.73 -16.17
CA GLU A 11 4.52 5.32 -16.46
C GLU A 11 3.44 4.74 -15.55
N ILE A 12 2.73 3.72 -16.05
CA ILE A 12 1.83 2.90 -15.23
C ILE A 12 2.70 1.96 -14.41
N LEU A 13 2.63 2.11 -13.09
CA LEU A 13 3.22 1.18 -12.14
C LEU A 13 2.21 0.08 -11.83
N THR A 14 2.52 -1.16 -12.24
CA THR A 14 1.79 -2.35 -11.80
C THR A 14 2.38 -2.86 -10.49
N ILE A 15 1.65 -2.69 -9.39
CA ILE A 15 2.00 -3.23 -8.07
C ILE A 15 1.35 -4.60 -7.93
N GLU A 16 2.17 -5.65 -7.96
CA GLU A 16 1.74 -7.02 -7.63
C GLU A 16 2.17 -7.37 -6.20
N ALA A 17 1.22 -7.67 -5.34
CA ALA A 17 1.45 -8.18 -4.00
C ALA A 17 0.72 -9.51 -3.81
N GLU A 18 1.32 -10.44 -3.09
CA GLU A 18 0.73 -11.73 -2.77
C GLU A 18 1.05 -12.04 -1.32
N GLY A 19 0.05 -12.49 -0.56
CA GLY A 19 0.19 -12.70 0.86
C GLY A 19 -0.91 -13.56 1.45
N ILE A 20 -0.75 -13.94 2.71
CA ILE A 20 -1.72 -14.74 3.45
C ILE A 20 -2.21 -13.92 4.64
N PHE A 21 -3.52 -13.69 4.72
CA PHE A 21 -4.17 -13.16 5.91
C PHE A 21 -4.33 -14.28 6.93
N HIS A 22 -3.66 -14.13 8.08
CA HIS A 22 -3.73 -15.09 9.19
C HIS A 22 -4.99 -14.96 10.04
N GLU A 23 -5.62 -13.79 9.99
CA GLU A 23 -6.90 -13.46 10.60
C GLU A 23 -7.75 -12.72 9.55
N PRO A 24 -9.09 -12.89 9.56
CA PRO A 24 -9.97 -12.20 8.62
C PRO A 24 -9.87 -10.69 8.79
N VAL A 25 -9.75 -9.97 7.66
CA VAL A 25 -9.91 -8.51 7.61
C VAL A 25 -11.39 -8.23 7.36
N GLU A 26 -12.11 -7.82 8.40
CA GLU A 26 -13.53 -7.49 8.32
C GLU A 26 -13.76 -6.02 7.96
N GLU A 27 -15.00 -5.68 7.59
CA GLU A 27 -15.43 -4.29 7.42
C GLU A 27 -15.08 -3.44 8.66
N GLY A 28 -14.75 -2.17 8.45
CA GLY A 28 -14.32 -1.27 9.52
C GLY A 28 -12.83 -1.37 9.89
N SER A 29 -12.10 -2.34 9.34
CA SER A 29 -10.64 -2.40 9.45
C SER A 29 -10.00 -1.12 8.89
N LYS A 30 -9.01 -0.58 9.60
CA LYS A 30 -8.35 0.68 9.24
C LYS A 30 -6.94 0.45 8.75
N ILE A 31 -6.54 1.21 7.73
CA ILE A 31 -5.17 1.28 7.24
C ILE A 31 -4.57 2.64 7.61
N HIS A 32 -3.43 2.61 8.30
CA HIS A 32 -2.62 3.78 8.60
C HIS A 32 -1.48 3.88 7.58
N LEU A 33 -1.63 4.80 6.62
CA LEU A 33 -0.67 5.02 5.55
C LEU A 33 0.27 6.17 5.87
N GLN A 34 1.57 5.88 5.85
CA GLN A 34 2.64 6.86 5.99
C GLN A 34 3.58 6.81 4.79
N VAL A 35 3.81 7.95 4.15
CA VAL A 35 4.79 8.09 3.07
C VAL A 35 5.82 9.13 3.46
N LYS A 36 7.10 8.76 3.35
CA LYS A 36 8.24 9.64 3.58
C LYS A 36 8.96 9.94 2.29
N TYR A 37 9.47 11.17 2.17
CA TYR A 37 10.43 11.60 1.15
C TYR A 37 11.71 12.00 1.86
N GLY A 38 12.76 11.17 1.75
CA GLY A 38 13.94 11.29 2.61
C GLY A 38 13.58 11.24 4.10
N LEU A 39 13.78 12.36 4.81
CA LEU A 39 13.50 12.48 6.25
C LEU A 39 12.12 13.10 6.57
N ILE A 40 11.44 13.68 5.57
CA ILE A 40 10.15 14.34 5.78
C ILE A 40 8.99 13.36 5.57
N ARG A 41 7.89 13.55 6.31
CA ARG A 41 6.63 12.81 6.12
C ARG A 41 5.72 13.61 5.20
N LEU A 42 5.38 13.04 4.05
CA LEU A 42 4.47 13.64 3.07
C LEU A 42 3.03 13.23 3.35
N VAL A 43 2.79 11.95 3.61
CA VAL A 43 1.47 11.39 3.88
C VAL A 43 1.49 10.75 5.27
N ASN A 44 0.42 10.98 6.02
CA ASN A 44 0.16 10.36 7.31
C ASN A 44 -1.36 10.38 7.53
N VAL A 45 -2.05 9.40 6.96
CA VAL A 45 -3.51 9.37 6.92
C VAL A 45 -4.01 8.00 7.36
N GLU A 46 -5.20 7.99 7.96
CA GLU A 46 -5.94 6.78 8.29
C GLU A 46 -7.15 6.71 7.36
N ALA A 47 -7.38 5.54 6.77
CA ALA A 47 -8.50 5.29 5.87
C ALA A 47 -9.14 3.93 6.21
N ASP A 48 -10.38 3.72 5.73
CA ASP A 48 -11.01 2.41 5.79
C ASP A 48 -10.38 1.49 4.74
N LEU A 49 -9.89 0.32 5.16
CA LEU A 49 -9.20 -0.58 4.27
C LEU A 49 -10.16 -1.24 3.26
N CYS A 50 -11.37 -1.58 3.68
CA CYS A 50 -12.34 -2.26 2.82
C CYS A 50 -12.86 -1.30 1.75
N GLU A 51 -13.19 -0.05 2.12
CA GLU A 51 -13.57 0.97 1.14
C GLU A 51 -12.46 1.21 0.11
N GLU A 52 -11.21 1.33 0.56
CA GLU A 52 -10.08 1.54 -0.34
C GLU A 52 -9.85 0.34 -1.27
N ILE A 53 -9.95 -0.89 -0.78
CA ILE A 53 -9.72 -2.09 -1.59
C ILE A 53 -10.83 -2.31 -2.61
N GLU A 54 -12.09 -2.18 -2.21
CA GLU A 54 -13.25 -2.37 -3.10
C GLU A 54 -13.38 -1.25 -4.14
N GLY A 55 -12.97 -0.03 -3.78
CA GLY A 55 -12.93 1.09 -4.72
C GLY A 55 -11.79 0.98 -5.74
N ASN A 56 -10.76 0.18 -5.47
CA ASN A 56 -9.53 0.15 -6.27
C ASN A 56 -9.18 -1.20 -6.88
N THR A 57 -9.82 -2.29 -6.49
CA THR A 57 -9.52 -3.66 -6.95
C THR A 57 -10.76 -4.54 -7.01
N ASP A 58 -10.61 -5.74 -7.56
CA ASP A 58 -11.67 -6.75 -7.64
C ASP A 58 -11.84 -7.57 -6.34
N LEU A 59 -11.17 -7.18 -5.25
CA LEU A 59 -11.27 -7.85 -3.96
C LEU A 59 -12.43 -7.26 -3.15
N THR A 60 -13.14 -8.14 -2.44
CA THR A 60 -14.22 -7.78 -1.52
C THR A 60 -13.88 -8.21 -0.11
N CYS A 61 -14.30 -7.44 0.89
CA CYS A 61 -14.21 -7.87 2.27
C CYS A 61 -15.26 -8.97 2.59
N PRO A 62 -15.00 -9.86 3.56
CA PRO A 62 -13.77 -9.98 4.35
C PRO A 62 -12.59 -10.59 3.56
N LEU A 63 -11.37 -10.11 3.83
CA LEU A 63 -10.15 -10.67 3.23
C LEU A 63 -9.59 -11.80 4.10
N GLU A 64 -9.49 -12.98 3.53
CA GLU A 64 -9.07 -14.18 4.25
C GLU A 64 -8.08 -15.03 3.45
N GLY A 65 -7.19 -15.73 4.14
CA GLY A 65 -6.30 -16.70 3.52
C GLY A 65 -5.39 -16.07 2.47
N HIS A 66 -5.07 -16.84 1.44
CA HIS A 66 -4.13 -16.40 0.40
C HIS A 66 -4.81 -15.45 -0.60
N LYS A 67 -4.24 -14.25 -0.78
CA LYS A 67 -4.72 -13.23 -1.71
C LYS A 67 -3.58 -12.72 -2.57
N LYS A 68 -3.89 -12.52 -3.86
CA LYS A 68 -3.06 -11.77 -4.80
C LYS A 68 -3.75 -10.44 -5.10
N PHE A 69 -3.00 -9.36 -4.99
CA PHE A 69 -3.40 -7.98 -5.24
C PHE A 69 -2.62 -7.49 -6.45
N VAL A 70 -3.31 -6.97 -7.45
CA VAL A 70 -2.71 -6.29 -8.59
C VAL A 70 -3.35 -4.92 -8.68
N LYS A 71 -2.55 -3.86 -8.59
CA LYS A 71 -3.01 -2.49 -8.75
C LYS A 71 -2.14 -1.75 -9.73
N GLU A 72 -2.77 -1.19 -10.74
CA GLU A 72 -2.15 -0.24 -11.65
C GLU A 72 -2.33 1.17 -11.09
N VAL A 73 -1.21 1.89 -10.98
CA VAL A 73 -1.17 3.28 -10.51
C VAL A 73 -0.43 4.10 -11.56
N GLU A 74 -1.05 5.17 -12.03
CA GLU A 74 -0.36 6.16 -12.86
C GLU A 74 0.50 7.05 -11.96
N ILE A 75 1.81 7.07 -12.18
CA ILE A 75 2.71 7.95 -11.43
C ILE A 75 2.72 9.34 -12.09
N PRO A 76 2.28 10.41 -11.40
CA PRO A 76 2.30 11.75 -11.97
C PRO A 76 3.71 12.19 -12.34
N LYS A 77 3.84 13.02 -13.38
CA LYS A 77 5.14 13.53 -13.86
C LYS A 77 5.78 14.53 -12.90
N GLU A 78 4.98 15.08 -12.00
CA GLU A 78 5.36 16.08 -11.02
C GLU A 78 6.01 15.47 -9.77
N VAL A 79 6.06 14.14 -9.63
CA VAL A 79 6.70 13.46 -8.50
C VAL A 79 8.19 13.82 -8.46
N PRO A 80 8.68 14.47 -7.38
CA PRO A 80 10.08 14.87 -7.29
C PRO A 80 11.04 13.67 -7.29
N PRO A 81 12.24 13.81 -7.89
CA PRO A 81 13.25 12.76 -7.80
C PRO A 81 13.73 12.61 -6.34
N GLY A 82 14.01 11.38 -5.95
CA GLY A 82 14.56 11.06 -4.64
C GLY A 82 14.04 9.77 -4.04
N LYS A 83 14.27 9.61 -2.73
CA LYS A 83 14.00 8.38 -1.99
C LYS A 83 12.67 8.46 -1.25
N TYR A 84 11.85 7.46 -1.46
CA TYR A 84 10.57 7.30 -0.80
C TYR A 84 10.55 6.04 0.05
N ALA A 85 9.81 6.12 1.16
CA ALA A 85 9.48 4.98 1.98
C ALA A 85 7.99 5.00 2.29
N VAL A 86 7.35 3.85 2.18
CA VAL A 86 5.93 3.64 2.44
C VAL A 86 5.79 2.67 3.59
N LEU A 87 4.97 3.04 4.57
CA LEU A 87 4.56 2.20 5.68
C LEU A 87 3.03 2.16 5.67
N ALA A 88 2.45 0.97 5.63
CA ALA A 88 1.02 0.75 5.74
C ALA A 88 0.79 -0.28 6.84
N ASP A 89 0.29 0.19 7.99
CA ASP A 89 -0.15 -0.70 9.07
C ASP A 89 -1.66 -0.88 8.97
N VAL A 90 -2.11 -2.13 9.08
CA VAL A 90 -3.54 -2.47 9.05
C VAL A 90 -3.96 -2.94 10.44
N TYR A 91 -5.07 -2.40 10.91
CA TYR A 91 -5.67 -2.72 12.20
C TYR A 91 -7.14 -3.12 12.03
N THR A 92 -7.63 -3.99 12.91
CA THR A 92 -9.07 -4.22 13.09
C THR A 92 -9.73 -2.95 13.66
N GLU A 93 -11.06 -2.90 13.67
CA GLU A 93 -11.81 -1.84 14.36
C GLU A 93 -11.41 -1.72 15.84
N ASP A 94 -11.14 -2.86 16.50
CA ASP A 94 -10.67 -2.95 17.89
C ASP A 94 -9.18 -2.58 18.08
N LYS A 95 -8.50 -2.08 17.04
CA LYS A 95 -7.08 -1.67 17.03
C LYS A 95 -6.08 -2.82 17.21
N THR A 96 -6.48 -4.06 16.91
CA THR A 96 -5.55 -5.18 16.82
C THR A 96 -4.83 -5.11 15.48
N ARG A 97 -3.50 -5.17 15.49
CA ARG A 97 -2.70 -5.12 14.25
C ARG A 97 -2.87 -6.43 13.47
N ILE A 98 -3.40 -6.33 12.24
CA ILE A 98 -3.59 -7.48 11.35
C ILE A 98 -2.32 -7.73 10.53
N THR A 99 -1.81 -6.70 9.87
CA THR A 99 -0.63 -6.81 9.00
C THR A 99 0.13 -5.50 8.89
N CYS A 100 1.33 -5.57 8.33
CA CYS A 100 2.18 -4.43 8.02
C CYS A 100 2.82 -4.63 6.65
N LEU A 101 2.62 -3.66 5.76
CA LEU A 101 3.29 -3.57 4.48
C LEU A 101 4.31 -2.44 4.55
N GLN A 102 5.56 -2.75 4.19
CA GLN A 102 6.65 -1.78 4.20
C GLN A 102 7.42 -1.83 2.90
N ALA A 103 7.68 -0.67 2.33
CA ALA A 103 8.58 -0.49 1.20
C ALA A 103 9.56 0.62 1.50
N HIS A 104 10.85 0.36 1.27
CA HIS A 104 11.93 1.30 1.50
C HIS A 104 12.76 1.44 0.22
N ASP A 105 13.51 2.53 0.12
CA ASP A 105 14.39 2.81 -1.02
C ASP A 105 13.66 2.75 -2.38
N ILE A 106 12.41 3.21 -2.44
CA ILE A 106 11.73 3.49 -3.72
C ILE A 106 12.39 4.75 -4.29
N ILE A 107 13.08 4.62 -5.42
CA ILE A 107 13.85 5.71 -6.02
C ILE A 107 13.15 6.16 -7.30
N PHE A 108 12.73 7.42 -7.32
CA PHE A 108 12.33 8.12 -8.54
C PHE A 108 13.51 8.92 -9.07
N HIS A 109 13.80 8.77 -10.37
CA HIS A 109 14.91 9.42 -11.08
C HIS A 109 14.46 10.63 -11.89
#